data_AF-A0ABD2TAG0-F1
#
_entry.id   AF-A0ABD2TAG0-F1
#
_cell.length_a   1.000
_cell.length_b   1.000
_cell.length_c   1.000
_cell.angle_alpha   90.00
_cell.angle_beta   90.00
_cell.angle_gamma   90.00
#
_symmetry.space_group_name_H-M   'P 1'
#
loop_
_entity.id
_entity.type
_entity.pdbx_description
1 polymer ?
#
loop_
_entity_poly.entity_id
_entity_poly.type
_entity_poly.pdbx_seq_one_letter_code
_entity_poly.pdbx_strand_id
1 'polypeptide(L)'
;MSNTQMSKGNSQLKYFILILQIIFLQTCHARKSKHYCPPSACGDIRNISYPFRLNTDPEYCGDDQEFELACEGNQTVIWLFSKKLHVQGIGYDNRTIHLVDPTLQTQGQDDLCSFRPQLNFYQYNRIFQSHTYTSAYYETIAEPIFMFNCPFSVNNSSTFVEISGCKLSRYTYLKIGEIKVSEVSDGCRAEFIGNPLWL
;
A
#
# COMPACT_ATOMS: atom_id res chain seq x y z
N MET A 1 38.85 -18.11 66.01
CA MET A 1 38.31 -16.88 65.38
C MET A 1 39.35 -16.43 64.38
N SER A 2 39.15 -16.29 63.06
CA SER A 2 37.94 -16.06 62.28
C SER A 2 38.31 -16.27 60.79
N ASN A 3 37.77 -17.29 60.12
CA ASN A 3 37.97 -17.53 58.67
C ASN A 3 36.66 -17.31 57.89
N THR A 4 35.89 -16.30 58.27
CA THR A 4 34.54 -16.06 57.74
C THR A 4 34.39 -14.67 57.10
N GLN A 5 35.48 -14.10 56.55
CA GLN A 5 35.42 -12.81 55.87
C GLN A 5 35.81 -12.82 54.38
N MET A 6 36.51 -13.83 53.86
CA MET A 6 36.93 -13.84 52.44
C MET A 6 35.90 -14.40 51.45
N SER A 7 34.97 -15.27 51.89
CA SER A 7 33.93 -15.84 51.02
C SER A 7 32.79 -14.83 50.72
N LYS A 8 32.54 -13.91 51.65
CA LYS A 8 31.45 -12.92 51.56
C LYS A 8 31.72 -11.90 50.46
N GLY A 9 32.97 -11.45 50.28
CA GLY A 9 33.35 -10.48 49.24
C GLY A 9 33.21 -11.03 47.80
N ASN A 10 33.54 -12.31 47.59
CA ASN A 10 33.48 -12.95 46.27
C ASN A 10 32.02 -13.24 45.85
N SER A 11 31.15 -13.58 46.81
CA SER A 11 29.71 -13.75 46.57
C SER A 11 29.01 -12.42 46.26
N GLN A 12 29.41 -11.32 46.93
CA GLN A 12 28.83 -9.99 46.71
C GLN A 12 29.25 -9.42 45.35
N LEU A 13 30.50 -9.65 44.93
CA LEU A 13 31.00 -9.21 43.61
C LEU A 13 30.24 -9.89 42.47
N LYS A 14 29.93 -11.19 42.59
CA LYS A 14 29.13 -11.93 41.60
C LYS A 14 27.70 -11.40 41.49
N TYR A 15 27.08 -11.05 42.61
CA TYR A 15 25.76 -10.43 42.62
C TYR A 15 25.77 -9.06 41.94
N PHE A 16 26.80 -8.26 42.19
CA PHE A 16 26.96 -6.95 41.56
C PHE A 16 27.14 -7.07 40.04
N ILE A 17 27.94 -8.03 39.57
CA ILE A 17 28.11 -8.30 38.14
C ILE A 17 26.79 -8.78 37.51
N LEU A 18 26.05 -9.67 38.17
CA LEU A 18 24.76 -10.15 37.68
C LEU A 18 23.74 -9.00 37.56
N ILE A 19 23.68 -8.11 38.57
CA ILE A 19 22.81 -6.93 38.55
C ILE A 19 23.22 -5.98 37.42
N LEU A 20 24.52 -5.73 37.23
CA LEU A 20 25.01 -4.92 36.11
C LEU A 20 24.64 -5.53 34.75
N GLN A 21 24.72 -6.86 34.59
CA GLN A 21 24.30 -7.53 33.37
C GLN A 21 22.79 -7.40 33.13
N ILE A 22 21.96 -7.57 34.16
CA ILE A 22 20.51 -7.37 34.07
C ILE A 22 20.19 -5.92 33.70
N ILE A 23 20.86 -4.94 34.30
CA ILE A 23 20.71 -3.52 33.97
C ILE A 23 21.13 -3.27 32.51
N PHE A 24 22.26 -3.85 32.07
CA PHE A 24 22.73 -3.70 30.69
C PHE A 24 21.75 -4.30 29.68
N LEU A 25 21.19 -5.49 29.98
CA LEU A 25 20.12 -6.11 29.19
C LEU A 25 18.86 -5.23 29.12
N GLN A 26 18.48 -4.57 30.22
CA GLN A 26 17.35 -3.63 30.22
C GLN A 26 17.63 -2.34 29.45
N THR A 27 18.87 -1.84 29.46
CA THR A 27 19.27 -0.67 28.65
C THR A 27 19.47 -0.99 27.17
N CYS A 28 19.62 -2.27 26.81
CA CYS A 28 19.73 -2.73 25.43
C CYS A 28 18.36 -2.82 24.73
N HIS A 29 17.25 -2.71 25.47
CA HIS A 29 15.97 -2.32 24.90
C HIS A 29 16.05 -0.84 24.53
N ALA A 30 16.60 -0.64 23.33
CA ALA A 30 16.81 0.63 22.66
C ALA A 30 15.72 1.65 23.02
N ARG A 31 16.15 2.90 23.22
CA ARG A 31 15.31 4.09 23.00
C ARG A 31 14.80 4.05 21.55
N LYS A 32 13.84 3.19 21.25
CA LYS A 32 13.02 3.33 20.07
C LYS A 32 12.31 4.65 20.28
N SER A 33 12.61 5.63 19.42
CA SER A 33 11.77 6.81 19.27
C SER A 33 10.32 6.33 19.32
N LYS A 34 9.45 7.05 20.05
CA LYS A 34 8.01 6.73 20.08
C LYS A 34 7.37 6.64 18.68
N HIS A 35 8.09 7.10 17.65
CA HIS A 35 7.70 7.10 16.24
C HIS A 35 8.66 6.32 15.33
N TYR A 36 9.35 5.29 15.85
CA TYR A 36 10.19 4.45 14.99
C TYR A 36 9.35 3.45 14.20
N CYS A 37 9.35 3.59 12.87
CA CYS A 37 8.66 2.73 11.92
C CYS A 37 9.67 1.91 11.11
N PRO A 38 10.08 0.72 11.60
CA PRO A 38 10.89 -0.17 10.78
C PRO A 38 10.05 -0.66 9.59
N PRO A 39 10.67 -0.90 8.42
CA PRO A 39 9.95 -1.51 7.31
C PRO A 39 9.38 -2.87 7.68
N SER A 40 8.13 -3.08 7.29
CA SER A 40 7.41 -4.34 7.40
C SER A 40 7.57 -5.19 6.16
N ALA A 41 7.14 -6.45 6.23
CA ALA A 41 7.27 -7.40 5.13
C ALA A 41 6.06 -8.35 5.07
N CYS A 42 5.62 -8.68 3.87
CA CYS A 42 4.61 -9.69 3.59
C CYS A 42 4.90 -10.33 2.23
N GLY A 43 4.91 -11.67 2.19
CA GLY A 43 5.19 -12.41 0.95
C GLY A 43 6.54 -12.06 0.32
N ASP A 44 6.50 -11.70 -0.97
CA ASP A 44 7.68 -11.28 -1.73
C ASP A 44 8.08 -9.83 -1.46
N ILE A 45 7.20 -9.02 -0.87
CA ILE A 45 7.49 -7.63 -0.54
C ILE A 45 8.14 -7.56 0.83
N ARG A 46 9.45 -7.32 0.84
CA ARG A 46 10.28 -7.30 2.07
C ARG A 46 10.51 -5.91 2.66
N ASN A 47 10.04 -4.87 1.97
CA ASN A 47 10.22 -3.48 2.36
C ASN A 47 8.89 -2.74 2.17
N ILE A 48 8.04 -2.78 3.19
CA ILE A 48 6.80 -2.00 3.29
C ILE A 48 7.06 -0.89 4.30
N SER A 49 7.14 0.33 3.80
CA SER A 49 7.39 1.55 4.56
C SER A 49 6.54 2.71 4.05
N TYR A 50 6.53 3.81 4.82
CA TYR A 50 5.86 5.05 4.48
C TYR A 50 6.00 5.41 2.98
N PRO A 51 4.92 5.74 2.26
CA PRO A 51 3.58 6.04 2.79
C PRO A 51 2.71 4.80 3.09
N PHE A 52 3.10 3.62 2.60
CA PHE A 52 2.35 2.39 2.84
C PHE A 52 2.66 1.79 4.21
N ARG A 53 1.68 1.12 4.79
CA ARG A 53 1.86 0.34 6.02
C ARG A 53 1.02 -0.93 5.96
N LEU A 54 1.39 -1.97 6.68
CA LEU A 54 0.46 -3.08 6.92
C LEU A 54 -0.62 -2.64 7.91
N ASN A 55 -1.79 -3.26 7.84
CA ASN A 55 -2.87 -3.08 8.81
C ASN A 55 -2.49 -3.49 10.24
N THR A 56 -1.42 -4.28 10.39
CA THR A 56 -0.82 -4.64 11.68
C THR A 56 0.22 -3.62 12.16
N ASP A 57 0.67 -2.71 11.30
CA ASP A 57 1.64 -1.68 11.66
C ASP A 57 0.93 -0.52 12.39
N PRO A 58 1.63 0.22 13.27
CA PRO A 58 1.06 1.39 13.89
C PRO A 58 0.54 2.42 12.86
N GLU A 59 -0.59 3.04 13.16
CA GLU A 59 -1.26 3.99 12.25
C GLU A 59 -0.32 5.12 11.78
N TYR A 60 0.52 5.63 12.68
CA TYR A 60 1.49 6.70 12.39
C TYR A 60 2.66 6.29 11.46
N CYS A 61 2.75 5.02 11.05
CA CYS A 61 3.81 4.52 10.17
C CYS A 61 3.46 4.56 8.68
N GLY A 62 2.22 4.91 8.35
CA GLY A 62 1.74 5.13 6.99
C GLY A 62 1.09 6.49 6.87
N ASP A 63 0.56 6.76 5.69
CA ASP A 63 -0.38 7.86 5.46
C ASP A 63 -1.79 7.43 5.91
N ASP A 64 -2.83 8.07 5.36
CA ASP A 64 -4.23 7.74 5.62
C ASP A 64 -4.58 6.26 5.38
N GLN A 65 -5.78 5.84 5.81
CA GLN A 65 -6.22 4.44 5.81
C GLN A 65 -6.19 3.79 4.41
N GLU A 66 -6.23 4.59 3.35
CA GLU A 66 -6.13 4.17 1.96
C GLU A 66 -4.73 3.65 1.59
N PHE A 67 -3.68 3.96 2.35
CA PHE A 67 -2.33 3.43 2.17
C PHE A 67 -2.09 2.17 3.01
N GLU A 68 -3.11 1.66 3.69
CA GLU A 68 -3.07 0.43 4.44
C GLU A 68 -3.12 -0.80 3.51
N LEU A 69 -2.15 -1.68 3.68
CA LEU A 69 -2.05 -2.97 3.00
C LEU A 69 -2.46 -4.07 3.96
N ALA A 70 -3.15 -5.09 3.47
CA ALA A 70 -3.40 -6.31 4.24
C ALA A 70 -2.41 -7.40 3.81
N CYS A 71 -2.03 -8.24 4.76
CA CYS A 71 -1.25 -9.45 4.49
C CYS A 71 -2.15 -10.67 4.68
N GLU A 72 -2.52 -11.30 3.57
CA GLU A 72 -3.35 -12.50 3.59
C GLU A 72 -2.52 -13.73 3.23
N GLY A 73 -2.09 -14.46 4.27
CA GLY A 73 -1.11 -15.53 4.10
C GLY A 73 0.23 -14.96 3.65
N ASN A 74 0.70 -15.35 2.46
CA ASN A 74 1.93 -14.84 1.84
C ASN A 74 1.66 -13.80 0.74
N GLN A 75 0.45 -13.23 0.69
CA GLN A 75 0.08 -12.28 -0.35
C GLN A 75 -0.20 -10.90 0.25
N THR A 76 0.53 -9.89 -0.22
CA THR A 76 0.22 -8.49 0.05
C THR A 76 -0.95 -8.07 -0.82
N VAL A 77 -2.02 -7.58 -0.21
CA VAL A 77 -3.25 -7.18 -0.90
C VAL A 77 -3.65 -5.77 -0.51
N ILE A 78 -4.35 -5.14 -1.43
CA ILE A 78 -4.91 -3.81 -1.25
C ILE A 78 -6.32 -3.77 -1.81
N TRP A 79 -7.18 -2.99 -1.16
CA TRP A 79 -8.49 -2.68 -1.70
C TRP A 79 -8.41 -1.37 -2.45
N LEU A 80 -8.52 -1.46 -3.76
CA LEU A 80 -8.68 -0.29 -4.62
C LEU A 80 -10.12 -0.29 -5.11
N PHE A 81 -10.92 0.64 -4.60
CA PHE A 81 -12.38 0.66 -4.82
C PHE A 81 -13.00 -0.64 -4.29
N SER A 82 -14.08 -1.15 -4.90
CA SER A 82 -14.66 -2.46 -4.65
C SER A 82 -13.84 -3.66 -5.14
N LYS A 83 -12.57 -3.45 -5.51
CA LYS A 83 -11.72 -4.47 -6.11
C LYS A 83 -10.51 -4.76 -5.24
N LYS A 84 -10.39 -6.04 -4.88
CA LYS A 84 -9.20 -6.55 -4.20
C LYS A 84 -8.11 -6.84 -5.22
N LEU A 85 -6.95 -6.23 -5.01
CA LEU A 85 -5.80 -6.38 -5.89
C LEU A 85 -4.61 -6.92 -5.10
N HIS A 86 -3.79 -7.71 -5.78
CA HIS A 86 -2.50 -8.15 -5.28
C HIS A 86 -1.47 -7.07 -5.55
N VAL A 87 -0.66 -6.74 -4.54
CA VAL A 87 0.49 -5.86 -4.73
C VAL A 87 1.65 -6.73 -5.21
N GLN A 88 2.09 -6.50 -6.45
CA GLN A 88 3.23 -7.21 -7.02
C GLN A 88 4.57 -6.57 -6.58
N GLY A 89 4.58 -5.26 -6.38
CA GLY A 89 5.77 -4.55 -5.93
C GLY A 89 5.53 -3.08 -5.66
N ILE A 90 6.39 -2.53 -4.81
CA ILE A 90 6.42 -1.11 -4.45
C ILE A 90 7.82 -0.60 -4.77
N GLY A 91 7.93 0.27 -5.77
CA GLY A 91 9.17 0.91 -6.16
C GLY A 91 9.27 2.28 -5.52
N TYR A 92 9.96 2.39 -4.38
CA TYR A 92 10.12 3.66 -3.65
C TYR A 92 10.92 4.70 -4.42
N ASP A 93 12.00 4.29 -5.10
CA ASP A 93 12.84 5.19 -5.89
C ASP A 93 12.04 5.87 -7.02
N ASN A 94 11.25 5.07 -7.73
CA ASN A 94 10.41 5.52 -8.83
C ASN A 94 9.03 5.99 -8.37
N ARG A 95 8.73 5.91 -7.06
CA ARG A 95 7.43 6.21 -6.45
C ARG A 95 6.26 5.53 -7.17
N THR A 96 6.36 4.22 -7.39
CA THR A 96 5.32 3.43 -8.08
C THR A 96 4.83 2.26 -7.26
N ILE A 97 3.56 1.91 -7.43
CA ILE A 97 2.95 0.69 -6.93
C ILE A 97 2.40 -0.10 -8.11
N HIS A 98 2.68 -1.40 -8.12
CA HIS A 98 2.28 -2.33 -9.18
C HIS A 98 1.22 -3.25 -8.63
N LEU A 99 0.03 -3.20 -9.21
CA LEU A 99 -1.13 -3.97 -8.75
C LEU A 99 -1.53 -4.98 -9.81
N VAL A 100 -2.07 -6.12 -9.38
CA VAL A 100 -2.55 -7.19 -10.27
C VAL A 100 -3.87 -7.71 -9.74
N ASP A 101 -4.87 -7.80 -10.60
CA ASP A 101 -6.11 -8.51 -10.28
C ASP A 101 -5.86 -10.04 -10.16
N PRO A 102 -6.15 -10.65 -9.01
CA PRO A 102 -5.93 -12.08 -8.79
C PRO A 102 -6.72 -12.98 -9.76
N THR A 103 -7.89 -12.55 -10.23
CA THR A 103 -8.72 -13.34 -11.16
C THR A 103 -8.05 -13.55 -12.52
N LEU A 104 -7.06 -12.70 -12.84
CA LEU A 104 -6.34 -12.70 -14.12
C LEU A 104 -5.04 -13.50 -14.08
N GLN A 105 -4.66 -14.07 -12.92
CA GLN A 105 -3.52 -14.99 -12.83
C GLN A 105 -3.93 -16.42 -13.21
N THR A 106 -5.22 -16.75 -13.12
CA THR A 106 -5.75 -18.11 -13.33
C THR A 106 -6.26 -18.35 -14.75
N GLN A 107 -6.70 -17.29 -15.45
CA GLN A 107 -7.00 -17.37 -16.87
C GLN A 107 -5.71 -17.12 -17.65
N GLY A 108 -5.13 -18.16 -18.24
CA GLY A 108 -4.01 -18.08 -19.19
C GLY A 108 -4.38 -17.39 -20.52
N GLN A 109 -5.02 -16.22 -20.43
CA GLN A 109 -5.54 -15.45 -21.54
C GLN A 109 -4.70 -14.17 -21.66
N ASP A 110 -3.61 -14.26 -22.42
CA ASP A 110 -2.70 -13.15 -22.73
C ASP A 110 -3.34 -12.03 -23.60
N ASP A 111 -4.63 -12.11 -23.90
CA ASP A 111 -5.28 -11.36 -24.99
C ASP A 111 -6.32 -10.30 -24.57
N LEU A 112 -6.53 -10.03 -23.28
CA LEU A 112 -7.44 -8.96 -22.84
C LEU A 112 -6.73 -8.09 -21.80
N CYS A 113 -6.85 -6.76 -21.95
CA CYS A 113 -6.27 -5.73 -21.09
C CYS A 113 -6.52 -6.01 -19.60
N SER A 114 -5.68 -6.87 -19.03
CA SER A 114 -5.83 -7.33 -17.68
C SER A 114 -5.55 -6.15 -16.76
N PHE A 115 -6.44 -5.88 -15.80
CA PHE A 115 -6.31 -4.76 -14.88
C PHE A 115 -5.05 -4.94 -14.01
N ARG A 116 -3.93 -4.41 -14.50
CA ARG A 116 -2.60 -4.46 -13.90
C ARG A 116 -2.03 -3.05 -13.81
N PRO A 117 -2.67 -2.14 -13.06
CA PRO A 117 -2.27 -0.75 -13.08
C PRO A 117 -0.92 -0.59 -12.39
N GLN A 118 0.02 0.02 -13.11
CA GLN A 118 1.19 0.64 -12.51
C GLN A 118 0.86 2.11 -12.26
N LEU A 119 0.74 2.46 -10.98
CA LEU A 119 0.39 3.81 -10.52
C LEU A 119 1.61 4.45 -9.88
N ASN A 120 1.88 5.71 -10.20
CA ASN A 120 2.76 6.49 -9.34
C ASN A 120 2.04 6.93 -8.05
N PHE A 121 2.76 7.26 -6.99
CA PHE A 121 2.17 7.59 -5.69
C PHE A 121 1.26 8.83 -5.75
N TYR A 122 1.53 9.77 -6.67
CA TYR A 122 0.66 10.93 -6.87
C TYR A 122 -0.66 10.55 -7.54
N GLN A 123 -0.62 9.72 -8.58
CA GLN A 123 -1.81 9.17 -9.24
C GLN A 123 -2.63 8.33 -8.28
N TYR A 124 -1.97 7.48 -7.50
CA TYR A 124 -2.57 6.73 -6.41
C TYR A 124 -3.31 7.68 -5.47
N ASN A 125 -2.61 8.63 -4.86
CA ASN A 125 -3.21 9.59 -3.93
C ASN A 125 -4.36 10.38 -4.57
N ARG A 126 -4.23 10.83 -5.82
CA ARG A 126 -5.30 11.51 -6.58
C ARG A 126 -6.56 10.66 -6.75
N ILE A 127 -6.38 9.38 -7.07
CA ILE A 127 -7.48 8.43 -7.18
C ILE A 127 -8.21 8.34 -5.83
N PHE A 128 -7.49 8.20 -4.72
CA PHE A 128 -8.10 8.13 -3.38
C PHE A 128 -8.71 9.45 -2.89
N GLN A 129 -8.05 10.59 -3.10
CA GLN A 129 -8.61 11.91 -2.72
C GLN A 129 -9.91 12.22 -3.46
N SER A 130 -10.04 11.78 -4.71
CA SER A 130 -11.29 11.88 -5.45
C SER A 130 -12.43 11.09 -4.79
N HIS A 131 -12.11 10.05 -4.01
CA HIS A 131 -13.09 9.28 -3.24
C HIS A 131 -13.42 9.90 -1.88
N THR A 132 -12.43 10.46 -1.19
CA THR A 132 -12.64 11.04 0.15
C THR A 132 -13.30 12.42 0.10
N TYR A 133 -13.01 13.23 -0.93
CA TYR A 133 -13.64 14.55 -1.08
C TYR A 133 -15.14 14.47 -1.38
N THR A 134 -15.59 13.44 -2.09
CA THR A 134 -17.03 13.24 -2.34
C THR A 134 -17.74 12.85 -1.04
N SER A 135 -17.14 12.00 -0.19
CA SER A 135 -17.77 11.44 1.04
C SER A 135 -18.01 12.45 2.17
N ALA A 136 -17.25 13.53 2.24
CA ALA A 136 -17.30 14.47 3.37
C ALA A 136 -18.39 15.55 3.29
N TYR A 137 -19.04 15.78 2.14
CA TYR A 137 -19.86 16.99 1.92
C TYR A 137 -21.30 16.75 1.41
N TYR A 138 -21.63 15.58 0.87
CA TYR A 138 -22.99 15.19 0.43
C TYR A 138 -23.26 13.71 0.75
N GLU A 139 -24.52 13.31 0.94
CA GLU A 139 -24.92 11.89 0.90
C GLU A 139 -24.41 11.30 -0.43
N THR A 140 -23.28 10.59 -0.39
CA THR A 140 -22.50 10.31 -1.58
C THR A 140 -23.14 9.30 -2.47
N ILE A 141 -23.32 9.65 -3.74
CA ILE A 141 -23.44 8.65 -4.81
C ILE A 141 -22.02 8.12 -5.03
N ALA A 142 -21.79 6.82 -4.80
CA ALA A 142 -20.54 6.19 -5.18
C ALA A 142 -20.33 6.31 -6.69
N GLU A 143 -19.39 7.16 -7.10
CA GLU A 143 -19.10 7.44 -8.50
C GLU A 143 -18.41 6.24 -9.17
N PRO A 144 -18.99 5.64 -10.23
CA PRO A 144 -18.41 4.47 -10.88
C PRO A 144 -17.06 4.79 -11.50
N ILE A 145 -16.20 3.77 -11.57
CA ILE A 145 -14.86 3.90 -12.13
C ILE A 145 -14.74 3.03 -13.36
N PHE A 146 -14.25 3.65 -14.42
CA PHE A 146 -14.09 3.03 -15.72
C PHE A 146 -12.64 3.04 -16.15
N MET A 147 -12.19 1.93 -16.72
CA MET A 147 -10.96 1.83 -17.46
C MET A 147 -11.25 2.04 -18.95
N PHE A 148 -10.45 2.88 -19.59
CA PHE A 148 -10.52 3.17 -21.01
C PHE A 148 -9.26 2.71 -21.71
N ASN A 149 -9.42 1.91 -22.75
CA ASN A 149 -8.36 1.50 -23.64
C ASN A 149 -8.55 2.22 -24.98
N CYS A 150 -7.68 3.18 -25.28
CA CYS A 150 -7.85 4.10 -26.39
C CYS A 150 -6.73 3.97 -27.44
N PRO A 151 -7.06 4.03 -28.74
CA PRO A 151 -6.06 4.05 -29.80
C PRO A 151 -5.35 5.39 -29.92
N PHE A 152 -5.96 6.48 -29.42
CA PHE A 152 -5.43 7.84 -29.45
C PHE A 152 -5.52 8.48 -28.05
N SER A 153 -4.69 9.51 -27.81
CA SER A 153 -4.71 10.22 -26.53
C SER A 153 -6.04 10.93 -26.35
N VAL A 154 -6.61 10.81 -25.16
CA VAL A 154 -7.82 11.55 -24.78
C VAL A 154 -7.47 13.02 -24.53
N ASN A 155 -8.37 13.95 -24.87
CA ASN A 155 -8.20 15.35 -24.54
C ASN A 155 -8.02 15.50 -23.02
N ASN A 156 -6.94 16.18 -22.62
CA ASN A 156 -6.36 16.20 -21.27
C ASN A 156 -7.32 16.79 -20.22
N SER A 157 -8.38 16.06 -19.87
CA SER A 157 -9.35 16.39 -18.82
C SER A 157 -8.79 15.93 -17.48
N SER A 158 -8.94 16.76 -16.44
CA SER A 158 -8.42 16.52 -15.09
C SER A 158 -8.94 15.23 -14.42
N THR A 159 -9.92 14.57 -15.03
CA THR A 159 -10.61 13.37 -14.54
C THR A 159 -10.03 12.05 -15.06
N PHE A 160 -9.18 12.07 -16.08
CA PHE A 160 -8.51 10.87 -16.58
C PHE A 160 -7.12 10.72 -15.96
N VAL A 161 -6.87 9.55 -15.38
CA VAL A 161 -5.56 9.14 -14.87
C VAL A 161 -4.97 8.13 -15.84
N GLU A 162 -3.93 8.52 -16.57
CA GLU A 162 -3.21 7.60 -17.45
C GLU A 162 -2.49 6.54 -16.63
N ILE A 163 -2.75 5.28 -16.94
CA ILE A 163 -2.10 4.12 -16.33
C ILE A 163 -1.32 3.35 -17.40
N SER A 164 -0.26 2.69 -16.98
CA SER A 164 0.49 1.77 -17.84
C SER A 164 0.17 0.33 -17.45
N GLY A 165 0.17 -0.59 -18.44
CA GLY A 165 -0.05 -2.01 -18.19
C GLY A 165 -0.78 -2.80 -19.28
N CYS A 166 -1.54 -2.15 -20.19
CA CYS A 166 -2.13 -2.85 -21.34
C CYS A 166 -1.24 -2.80 -22.59
N LYS A 167 -0.85 -3.96 -23.13
CA LYS A 167 -0.09 -4.06 -24.40
C LYS A 167 -0.94 -3.83 -25.64
N LEU A 168 -2.25 -4.03 -25.56
CA LEU A 168 -3.20 -3.94 -26.68
C LEU A 168 -3.71 -2.52 -26.93
N SER A 169 -3.35 -1.57 -26.04
CA SER A 169 -3.75 -0.18 -26.15
C SER A 169 -2.52 0.72 -26.15
N ARG A 170 -2.57 1.82 -26.93
CA ARG A 170 -1.54 2.86 -26.83
C ARG A 170 -1.72 3.71 -25.57
N TYR A 171 -2.96 3.87 -25.11
CA TYR A 171 -3.28 4.71 -23.97
C TYR A 171 -4.35 4.04 -23.10
N THR A 172 -4.01 3.79 -21.85
CA THR A 172 -4.96 3.27 -20.86
C THR A 172 -5.25 4.34 -19.83
N TYR A 173 -6.52 4.61 -19.55
CA TYR A 173 -6.93 5.62 -18.58
C TYR A 173 -7.90 5.05 -17.55
N LEU A 174 -7.78 5.50 -16.31
CA LEU A 174 -8.82 5.37 -15.29
C LEU A 174 -9.61 6.69 -15.23
N LYS A 175 -10.93 6.60 -15.23
CA LYS A 175 -11.81 7.74 -15.00
C LYS A 175 -12.80 7.43 -13.88
N ILE A 176 -12.93 8.39 -12.98
CA ILE A 176 -13.87 8.37 -11.86
C ILE A 176 -15.05 9.28 -12.24
N GLY A 177 -16.27 8.80 -11.99
CA GLY A 177 -17.49 9.58 -12.20
C GLY A 177 -18.07 9.50 -13.60
N GLU A 178 -19.03 10.39 -13.86
CA GLU A 178 -19.76 10.42 -15.12
C GLU A 178 -18.85 10.73 -16.32
N ILE A 179 -19.17 10.11 -17.46
CA ILE A 179 -18.43 10.27 -18.71
C ILE A 179 -19.33 10.93 -19.74
N LYS A 180 -18.82 11.99 -20.37
CA LYS A 180 -19.45 12.55 -21.57
C LYS A 180 -18.85 11.90 -22.80
N VAL A 181 -19.69 11.57 -23.79
CA VAL A 181 -19.23 11.00 -25.07
C VAL A 181 -18.17 11.88 -25.73
N SER A 182 -18.30 13.21 -25.60
CA SER A 182 -17.33 14.18 -26.13
C SER A 182 -15.93 14.10 -25.50
N GLU A 183 -15.79 13.46 -24.34
CA GLU A 183 -14.51 13.33 -23.63
C GLU A 183 -13.75 12.07 -24.05
N VAL A 184 -14.36 11.15 -24.80
CA VAL A 184 -13.76 9.87 -25.16
C VAL A 184 -13.46 9.86 -26.66
N SER A 185 -12.24 9.52 -27.03
CA SER A 185 -11.86 9.42 -28.44
C SER A 185 -12.54 8.24 -29.15
N ASP A 186 -12.76 8.37 -30.45
CA ASP A 186 -13.31 7.29 -31.27
C ASP A 186 -12.45 6.02 -31.18
N GLY A 187 -13.11 4.88 -31.01
CA GLY A 187 -12.46 3.57 -30.89
C GLY A 187 -11.95 3.22 -29.49
N CYS A 188 -12.15 4.07 -28.48
CA CYS A 188 -11.89 3.69 -27.10
C CYS A 188 -12.86 2.58 -26.64
N ARG A 189 -12.34 1.59 -25.92
CA ARG A 189 -13.12 0.58 -25.20
C ARG A 189 -13.18 0.92 -23.72
N ALA A 190 -14.37 0.97 -23.16
CA ALA A 190 -14.59 1.21 -21.74
C ALA A 190 -14.92 -0.11 -21.01
N GLU A 191 -14.34 -0.29 -19.83
CA GLU A 191 -14.60 -1.41 -18.92
C GLU A 191 -14.92 -0.85 -17.53
N PHE A 192 -15.98 -1.34 -16.92
CA PHE A 192 -16.32 -0.98 -15.53
C PHE A 192 -15.39 -1.72 -14.56
N ILE A 193 -14.70 -0.98 -13.70
CA ILE A 193 -13.76 -1.53 -12.72
C ILE A 193 -14.40 -1.77 -11.37
N GLY A 194 -15.29 -0.88 -10.96
CA GLY A 194 -15.93 -0.95 -9.65
C GLY A 194 -16.49 0.38 -9.19
N ASN A 195 -17.08 0.34 -8.00
CA ASN A 195 -17.51 1.53 -7.28
C ASN A 195 -16.51 1.81 -6.15
N PRO A 196 -16.31 3.08 -5.74
CA PRO A 196 -15.62 3.43 -4.52
C PRO A 196 -16.19 2.62 -3.36
N LEU A 197 -15.31 2.07 -2.51
CA LEU A 197 -15.73 1.22 -1.40
C LEU A 197 -16.64 2.03 -0.46
N TRP A 198 -17.85 1.55 -0.18
CA TRP A 198 -18.64 2.06 0.94
C TRP A 198 -18.05 1.44 2.21
N LEU A 199 -17.53 2.28 3.11
CA LEU A 199 -17.32 1.92 4.52
C LEU A 199 -18.59 2.21 5.31
#